data_AF-A0A447N8T3-F1
#
_entry.id   AF-A0A447N8T3-F1
#
_cell.length_a   1.000
_cell.length_b   1.000
_cell.length_c   1.000
_cell.angle_alpha   90.00
_cell.angle_beta   90.00
_cell.angle_gamma   90.00
#
_symmetry.space_group_name_H-M   'P 1'
#
loop_
_entity.id
_entity.type
_entity.pdbx_description
1 polymer ?
#
loop_
_entity_poly.entity_id
_entity_poly.type
_entity_poly.pdbx_seq_one_letter_code
_entity_poly.pdbx_strand_id
1 'polypeptide(L)' 'MIGAGAHLAVGIDPTQLFLCQFEAVRKLLGNDQRAHLLPLGIEQLPALKAFDTVFSDGGALSPVARRWSICGS' A
#
# COMPACT_ATOMS: atom_id res chain seq x y z
N MET A 1 5.36 -3.46 7.97
CA MET A 1 5.34 -2.03 8.37
C MET A 1 4.62 -1.84 9.70
N ILE A 2 3.31 -2.08 9.81
CA ILE A 2 2.58 -1.92 11.10
C ILE A 2 3.20 -2.74 12.25
N GLY A 3 3.49 -4.02 12.01
CA GLY A 3 4.17 -4.86 13.01
C GLY A 3 5.60 -4.43 13.39
N ALA A 4 6.19 -3.49 12.64
CA ALA A 4 7.50 -2.90 12.90
C ALA A 4 7.41 -1.48 13.51
N GLY A 5 6.22 -1.03 13.92
CA GLY A 5 6.02 0.24 14.62
C GLY A 5 5.53 1.41 13.75
N ALA A 6 5.20 1.17 12.48
CA ALA A 6 4.55 2.18 11.64
C ALA A 6 3.19 2.61 12.22
N HIS A 7 2.91 3.92 12.25
CA HIS A 7 1.62 4.45 12.69
C HIS A 7 0.52 4.21 11.65
N LEU A 8 0.82 4.47 10.38
CA LEU A 8 -0.08 4.23 9.25
C LEU A 8 0.68 3.62 8.07
N ALA A 9 0.09 2.63 7.41
CA ALA A 9 0.59 2.05 6.17
C ALA A 9 -0.45 2.12 5.06
N VAL A 10 -0.16 2.84 3.98
CA VAL A 10 -1.01 2.97 2.79
C VAL A 10 -0.32 2.29 1.62
N GLY A 11 -0.96 1.25 1.08
CA GLY A 11 -0.57 0.64 -0.17
C GLY A 11 -1.37 1.17 -1.34
N ILE A 12 -0.78 1.18 -2.54
CA ILE A 12 -1.51 1.36 -3.80
C ILE A 12 -1.24 0.16 -4.70
N ASP A 13 -2.29 -0.36 -5.33
CA ASP A 13 -2.20 -1.40 -6.37
C ASP A 13 -3.51 -1.39 -7.17
N PRO A 14 -3.49 -1.23 -8.50
CA PRO A 14 -4.71 -1.20 -9.30
C PRO A 14 -5.40 -2.57 -9.43
N THR A 15 -4.77 -3.64 -8.96
CA THR A 15 -5.28 -5.01 -9.12
C THR A 15 -6.39 -5.33 -8.12
N GLN A 16 -7.62 -5.44 -8.60
CA GLN A 16 -8.80 -5.67 -7.77
C GLN A 16 -8.73 -6.97 -6.92
N LEU A 17 -8.08 -8.02 -7.43
CA LEU A 17 -7.84 -9.25 -6.65
C LEU A 17 -7.07 -8.97 -5.36
N PHE A 18 -6.05 -8.10 -5.40
CA PHE A 18 -5.24 -7.79 -4.23
C PHE A 18 -6.01 -6.92 -3.23
N LEU A 19 -6.92 -6.05 -3.70
CA LEU A 19 -7.85 -5.35 -2.83
C LEU A 19 -8.75 -6.33 -2.08
N CYS A 20 -9.37 -7.28 -2.78
CA CYS A 20 -10.20 -8.30 -2.14
C CYS A 20 -9.42 -9.14 -1.12
N GLN A 21 -8.19 -9.55 -1.46
CA GLN A 21 -7.33 -10.30 -0.55
C GLN A 21 -6.93 -9.48 0.69
N PHE A 22 -6.55 -8.21 0.49
CA PHE A 22 -6.23 -7.29 1.57
C PHE A 22 -7.41 -7.10 2.51
N GLU A 23 -8.61 -6.84 1.97
CA GLU A 23 -9.83 -6.66 2.76
C GLU A 23 -10.23 -7.92 3.52
N ALA A 24 -10.07 -9.09 2.92
CA ALA A 24 -10.30 -10.36 3.60
C ALA A 24 -9.38 -10.52 4.82
N VAL A 25 -8.08 -10.25 4.67
CA VAL A 25 -7.12 -10.30 5.78
C VAL A 25 -7.43 -9.22 6.82
N ARG A 26 -7.71 -7.99 6.40
CA ARG A 26 -8.08 -6.89 7.32
C ARG A 26 -9.28 -7.26 8.18
N LYS A 27 -10.30 -7.88 7.58
CA LYS A 27 -11.48 -8.36 8.30
C LYS A 27 -11.13 -9.45 9.33
N LEU A 28 -10.24 -10.37 8.98
CA LEU A 28 -9.76 -11.41 9.91
C LEU A 28 -8.94 -10.84 11.07
N LEU A 29 -8.28 -9.69 10.86
CA LEU A 29 -7.50 -8.97 11.87
C LEU A 29 -8.34 -7.97 12.68
N GLY A 30 -9.66 -8.18 12.79
CA GLY A 30 -10.53 -7.31 13.57
C GLY A 30 -10.80 -5.95 12.91
N ASN A 31 -10.71 -5.89 11.58
CA ASN A 31 -10.90 -4.67 10.80
C ASN A 31 -9.93 -3.54 11.20
N ASP A 32 -8.66 -3.86 11.42
CA ASP A 32 -7.60 -2.90 11.77
C ASP A 32 -7.52 -1.76 10.72
N GLN A 33 -7.53 -0.52 11.20
CA GLN A 33 -7.52 0.70 10.37
C GLN A 33 -6.14 1.33 10.25
N ARG A 34 -5.07 0.68 10.71
CA ARG A 34 -3.70 1.20 10.54
C ARG A 34 -3.11 0.86 9.17
N ALA A 35 -3.74 -0.05 8.42
CA ALA A 35 -3.33 -0.40 7.07
C ALA A 35 -4.48 -0.18 6.08
N HIS A 36 -4.16 0.37 4.91
CA HIS A 36 -5.10 0.57 3.80
C HIS A 36 -4.49 0.17 2.47
N LEU A 37 -5.31 -0.30 1.54
CA LEU A 37 -4.94 -0.49 0.14
C LEU A 37 -5.89 0.32 -0.74
N LEU A 38 -5.34 1.22 -1.56
CA LEU A 38 -6.11 2.00 -2.52
C LEU A 38 -5.97 1.38 -3.92
N PRO A 39 -7.08 1.20 -4.66
CA PRO A 39 -7.06 0.64 -6.02
C PRO A 39 -6.61 1.70 -7.05
N LEU A 40 -5.38 2.18 -6.90
CA LEU A 40 -4.78 3.23 -7.73
C LEU A 40 -3.43 2.77 -8.29
N GLY A 41 -3.13 3.19 -9.51
CA GLY A 41 -1.78 3.21 -10.06
C GLY A 41 -0.98 4.41 -9.55
N ILE A 42 0.35 4.32 -9.61
CA ILE A 42 1.27 5.39 -9.16
C ILE A 42 1.11 6.67 -9.98
N GLU A 43 0.78 6.53 -11.26
CA GLU A 43 0.54 7.64 -12.19
C GLU A 43 -0.69 8.48 -11.83
N GLN A 44 -1.59 7.93 -11.01
CA GLN A 44 -2.79 8.63 -10.53
C GLN A 44 -2.52 9.45 -9.27
N LEU A 45 -1.37 9.27 -8.62
CA LEU A 45 -1.01 10.05 -7.44
C LEU A 45 -0.34 11.37 -7.83
N PRO A 46 -0.72 12.50 -7.18
CA PRO A 46 0.03 13.72 -7.31
C PRO A 46 1.40 13.59 -6.61
N ALA A 47 2.28 14.56 -6.82
CA ALA A 47 3.51 14.66 -6.04
C ALA A 47 3.17 14.94 -4.56
N LEU A 48 3.26 13.91 -3.72
CA LEU A 48 2.98 13.98 -2.29
C LEU A 48 4.29 14.06 -1.51
N LYS A 49 4.40 15.04 -0.61
CA LYS A 49 5.47 15.14 0.40
C LYS A 49 4.92 14.86 1.80
N ALA A 50 4.17 13.77 1.91
CA ALA A 50 3.35 13.47 3.07
C ALA A 50 3.74 12.16 3.79
N PHE A 51 4.85 11.54 3.38
CA PHE A 51 5.24 10.22 3.84
C PHE A 51 6.71 10.18 4.23
N ASP A 52 7.00 9.56 5.37
CA ASP A 52 8.36 9.47 5.92
C ASP A 52 9.17 8.39 5.21
N THR A 53 8.52 7.31 4.79
CA THR A 53 9.17 6.18 4.12
C THR A 53 8.30 5.63 3.02
N VAL A 54 8.93 5.36 1.88
CA VAL A 54 8.26 4.90 0.68
C VAL A 54 8.98 3.67 0.14
N PHE A 55 8.23 2.58 -0.05
CA PHE A 55 8.72 1.35 -0.68
C PHE A 55 8.15 1.21 -2.07
N SER A 56 8.93 0.61 -2.97
CA SER A 56 8.51 0.24 -4.32
C SER A 56 9.12 -1.12 -4.60
N ASP A 57 8.30 -2.15 -4.77
CA ASP A 57 8.80 -3.47 -5.17
C ASP A 57 8.42 -3.72 -6.64
N GLY A 58 9.45 -3.87 -7.47
CA GLY A 58 9.34 -4.02 -8.91
C GLY A 58 10.57 -4.74 -9.43
N GLY A 59 10.40 -5.96 -9.95
CA GLY A 59 11.47 -6.68 -10.62
C GLY A 59 11.89 -5.96 -11.91
N ALA A 60 13.18 -6.07 -12.27
CA ALA A 60 13.86 -5.34 -13.35
C ALA A 60 13.28 -5.47 -14.78
N LEU A 61 12.17 -6.20 -14.98
CA LEU A 61 11.55 -6.44 -16.30
C LEU A 61 10.08 -5.98 -16.41
N SER A 62 9.55 -5.23 -15.45
CA SER A 62 8.20 -4.64 -15.57
C SER A 62 8.28 -3.11 -15.63
N PRO A 63 7.70 -2.43 -16.66
CA PRO A 63 7.63 -0.97 -16.71
C PRO A 63 6.70 -0.37 -15.63
N VAL A 64 5.98 -1.22 -14.90
CA VAL A 64 4.99 -0.85 -13.89
C VAL A 64 5.39 -1.54 -12.59
N ALA A 65 6.02 -0.78 -11.69
CA ALA A 65 6.26 -1.17 -10.31
C ALA A 65 4.90 -1.32 -9.60
N ARG A 66 4.45 -2.54 -9.33
CA ARG A 66 3.05 -2.83 -8.93
C ARG A 66 2.76 -2.76 -7.44
N ARG A 67 3.72 -2.47 -6.56
CA ARG A 67 3.40 -2.41 -5.14
C ARG A 67 4.22 -1.32 -4.46
N TRP A 68 3.52 -0.26 -4.10
CA TRP A 68 4.07 0.74 -3.20
C TRP A 68 3.42 0.57 -1.84
N SER A 69 4.24 0.39 -0.81
CA SER A 69 3.80 0.46 0.59
C SER A 69 4.39 1.73 1.17
N ILE A 70 3.51 2.59 1.63
CA ILE A 70 3.86 3.93 2.07
C ILE A 70 3.56 4.02 3.56
N CYS A 71 4.50 4.54 4.35
CA CYS A 71 4.35 4.63 5.79
C CYS A 71 4.45 6.07 6.27
N GLY A 72 3.44 6.52 7.01
CA GLY A 72 3.43 7.80 7.72
C GLY A 72 3.47 7.58 9.23
N SER A 73 4.17 8.47 9.93
CA SER A 73 4.22 8.55 11.40
C SER A 73 2.94 9.09 12.02
#